data_AF-A0AAV4SEU4-F1
#
_entry.id   AF-A0AAV4SEU4-F1
#
_cell.length_a   1.000
_cell.length_b   1.000
_cell.length_c   1.000
_cell.angle_alpha   90.00
_cell.angle_beta   90.00
_cell.angle_gamma   90.00
#
_symmetry.space_group_name_H-M   'P 1'
#
loop_
_entity.id
_entity.type
_entity.pdbx_description
1 polymer ?
#
loop_
_entity_poly.entity_id
_entity_poly.type
_entity_poly.pdbx_seq_one_letter_code
_entity_poly.pdbx_strand_id
1 'polypeptide(L)' 'MGEYPGMDKFQGIIIHTHDLKRVDMFKNKRVLVVGVGCSGLDAAVEISNISSQVYLSSKMELDSAENWTLWFAI' A
#
# COMPACT_ATOMS: atom_id res chain seq x y z
N MET A 1 -6.29 9.92 6.50
CA MET A 1 -5.10 9.07 6.73
C MET A 1 -5.04 8.75 8.20
N GLY A 2 -4.77 7.50 8.59
CA GLY A 2 -4.58 7.16 10.00
C GLY A 2 -3.23 7.65 10.50
N GLU A 3 -3.15 8.09 11.75
CA GLU A 3 -1.89 8.41 12.41
C GLU A 3 -1.29 7.14 13.04
N TYR A 4 0.00 6.92 12.81
CA TYR A 4 0.77 5.83 13.40
C TYR A 4 1.83 6.39 14.36
N PRO A 5 2.07 5.74 15.51
CA PRO A 5 3.14 6.14 16.41
C PRO A 5 4.50 6.21 15.70
N GLY A 6 5.20 7.34 15.81
CA GLY A 6 6.53 7.54 15.24
C GLY A 6 6.59 7.94 13.77
N MET A 7 5.45 8.29 13.14
CA MET A 7 5.44 8.86 11.78
C MET A 7 6.30 10.12 11.66
N ASP A 8 6.31 10.95 12.70
CA ASP A 8 7.12 12.18 12.80
C ASP A 8 8.64 11.91 12.74
N LYS A 9 9.06 10.71 13.15
CA LYS A 9 10.46 10.30 13.14
C LYS A 9 10.89 9.71 11.81
N PHE A 10 9.94 9.31 10.96
CA PHE A 10 10.24 8.73 9.66
C PHE A 10 10.82 9.80 8.73
N GLN A 11 12.06 9.59 8.31
CA GLN A 11 12.80 10.54 7.45
C GLN A 11 12.47 10.38 5.96
N GLY A 12 11.65 9.38 5.61
CA GLY A 12 11.21 9.15 4.25
C GLY A 12 9.93 9.93 3.93
N ILE A 13 9.38 9.63 2.75
CA ILE A 13 8.15 10.26 2.28
C ILE A 13 6.97 9.36 2.61
N ILE A 14 5.91 9.95 3.17
CA ILE A 14 4.65 9.27 3.42
C ILE A 14 3.57 9.90 2.54
N ILE A 15 2.94 9.10 1.68
CA ILE A 15 1.91 9.54 0.72
C ILE A 15 0.73 8.59 0.80
N HIS A 16 -0.49 9.13 0.79
CA HIS A 16 -1.71 8.35 0.62
C HIS A 16 -1.94 8.08 -0.87
N THR A 17 -2.48 6.91 -1.24
CA THR A 17 -2.70 6.55 -2.65
C THR A 17 -3.60 7.54 -3.40
N HIS A 18 -4.49 8.25 -2.71
CA HIS A 18 -5.29 9.35 -3.28
C HIS A 18 -4.46 10.54 -3.77
N ASP A 19 -3.32 10.82 -3.13
CA ASP A 19 -2.43 11.92 -3.46
C ASP A 19 -1.27 11.49 -4.38
N LEU A 20 -1.21 10.20 -4.73
CA LEU A 20 -0.19 9.63 -5.61
C LEU A 20 -0.46 10.04 -7.06
N LYS A 21 0.25 11.06 -7.54
CA LYS A 21 0.14 11.54 -8.93
C LYS A 21 1.09 10.85 -9.90
N ARG A 22 2.28 10.48 -9.42
CA ARG A 22 3.36 9.89 -10.22
C ARG A 22 4.19 8.97 -9.35
N VAL A 23 4.61 7.82 -9.90
CA VAL A 23 5.44 6.86 -9.18
C VAL A 23 6.94 7.16 -9.27
N ASP A 24 7.40 7.98 -10.23
CA ASP A 24 8.82 8.21 -10.53
C ASP A 24 9.70 8.56 -9.31
N MET A 25 9.11 9.21 -8.30
CA MET A 25 9.77 9.55 -7.05
C MET A 25 10.25 8.34 -6.22
N PHE A 26 9.73 7.15 -6.51
CA PHE A 26 10.09 5.89 -5.87
C PHE A 26 11.17 5.11 -6.64
N LYS A 27 11.70 5.66 -7.73
CA LYS A 27 12.74 4.99 -8.52
C LYS A 27 13.96 4.66 -7.67
N ASN A 28 14.38 3.38 -7.70
CA ASN A 28 15.49 2.85 -6.89
C ASN A 28 15.32 3.06 -5.36
N LYS A 29 14.08 3.25 -4.88
CA LYS A 29 13.76 3.36 -3.44
C LYS A 29 13.19 2.05 -2.94
N ARG A 30 13.28 1.84 -1.62
CA ARG A 30 12.49 0.82 -0.91
C ARG A 30 11.18 1.46 -0.50
N VAL A 31 10.06 0.81 -0.83
CA VAL A 31 8.72 1.34 -0.56
C VAL A 31 7.94 0.33 0.28
N LEU A 32 7.21 0.85 1.27
CA LEU A 32 6.24 0.09 2.05
C LEU A 32 4.84 0.59 1.70
N VAL A 33 4.00 -0.32 1.21
CA VAL A 33 2.58 -0.05 0.97
C VAL A 33 1.78 -0.62 2.15
N VAL A 34 1.00 0.25 2.79
CA VAL A 34 0.17 -0.10 3.95
C VAL A 34 -1.29 -0.21 3.49
N GLY A 35 -1.88 -1.40 3.63
CA GLY A 35 -3.22 -1.75 3.16
C GLY A 35 -3.20 -2.48 1.81
N VAL A 36 -4.03 -3.52 1.70
CA VAL A 36 -4.19 -4.38 0.50
C VAL A 36 -5.60 -4.29 -0.09
N GLY A 37 -6.19 -3.08 -0.08
CA GLY A 37 -7.34 -2.79 -0.93
C GLY A 37 -6.91 -2.59 -2.39
N CYS A 38 -7.86 -2.50 -3.33
CA CYS A 38 -7.57 -2.36 -4.77
C CYS A 38 -6.56 -1.23 -5.06
N SER A 39 -6.78 -0.03 -4.50
CA SER A 39 -5.87 1.11 -4.70
C SER A 39 -4.46 0.89 -4.15
N GLY A 40 -4.31 0.12 -3.08
CA GLY A 40 -3.01 -0.22 -2.51
C GLY A 40 -2.26 -1.21 -3.40
N LEU A 41 -2.95 -2.23 -3.92
CA LEU A 41 -2.37 -3.19 -4.86
C LEU A 41 -1.99 -2.53 -6.19
N ASP A 42 -2.86 -1.71 -6.77
CA ASP A 42 -2.56 -1.02 -8.04
C ASP A 42 -1.30 -0.15 -7.90
N ALA A 43 -1.21 0.62 -6.82
CA ALA A 43 -0.02 1.42 -6.51
C ALA A 43 1.22 0.53 -6.29
N ALA A 44 1.08 -0.60 -5.58
CA ALA A 44 2.18 -1.53 -5.36
C ALA A 44 2.72 -2.11 -6.66
N VAL A 45 1.84 -2.51 -7.58
CA VAL A 45 2.21 -3.04 -8.91
C VAL A 45 2.93 -1.95 -9.70
N GLU A 46 2.38 -0.74 -9.78
CA GLU A 46 3.01 0.34 -10.55
C GLU A 46 4.39 0.72 -9.99
N ILE A 47 4.51 0.84 -8.65
CA ILE A 47 5.77 1.17 -7.97
C ILE A 47 6.79 0.03 -8.10
N SER A 48 6.35 -1.23 -8.16
CA SER A 48 7.26 -2.39 -8.27
C SER A 48 8.09 -2.37 -9.55
N ASN A 49 7.59 -1.74 -10.62
CA ASN A 49 8.30 -1.64 -11.90
C ASN A 49 9.54 -0.73 -11.86
N ILE A 50 9.63 0.19 -10.89
CA ILE A 50 10.69 1.21 -10.84
C ILE A 50 11.47 1.23 -9.53
N SER A 51 10.90 0.70 -8.46
CA SER A 51 11.50 0.69 -7.13
C SER A 51 12.53 -0.44 -7.00
N SER A 52 13.42 -0.33 -6.02
CA SER A 52 14.38 -1.40 -5.75
C SER A 52 13.73 -2.58 -5.01
N GLN A 53 12.68 -2.30 -4.23
CA GLN A 53 11.95 -3.30 -3.45
C GLN A 53 10.62 -2.70 -2.97
N VAL A 54 9.56 -3.49 -3.05
CA VAL A 54 8.24 -3.16 -2.48
C VAL A 54 7.91 -4.15 -1.36
N TYR A 55 7.47 -3.62 -0.22
CA TYR A 55 6.92 -4.39 0.89
C TYR A 55 5.43 -4.11 1.00
N LEU A 56 4.64 -5.15 1.29
CA LEU A 56 3.22 -5.03 1.56
C LEU A 56 2.96 -5.30 3.05
N SER A 57 2.24 -4.39 3.69
CA SER A 57 1.73 -4.58 5.05
C SER A 57 0.20 -4.57 4.99
N SER A 58 -0.41 -5.71 5.29
CA SER A 58 -1.85 -5.85 5.41
C SER A 58 -2.21 -6.07 6.87
N LYS A 59 -3.24 -5.35 7.35
CA LYS A 59 -3.93 -5.75 8.57
C LYS A 59 -5.09 -6.65 8.14
N MET A 60 -4.90 -7.96 8.29
CA MET A 60 -5.99 -8.92 8.12
C MET A 60 -6.58 -9.18 9.50
N GLU A 61 -7.75 -8.62 9.77
CA GLU A 61 -8.52 -8.97 10.96
C GLU A 61 -9.32 -10.24 10.61
N LEU A 62 -9.00 -11.34 11.29
CA LEU A 62 -9.58 -12.67 11.05
C LEU A 62 -11.06 -12.80 11.49
N ASP A 63 -11.73 -11.70 11.79
CA ASP A 63 -13.15 -11.69 12.24
C ASP A 63 -14.17 -11.50 11.11
N SER A 64 -13.73 -11.34 9.85
CA SER A 64 -14.65 -11.10 8.71
C SER A 64 -14.73 -12.26 7.72
N ALA A 65 -14.08 -13.39 8.00
CA ALA A 65 -14.04 -14.55 7.11
C ALA A 65 -15.43 -15.18 6.81
N GLU A 66 -16.48 -14.76 7.52
CA GLU A 66 -17.83 -15.30 7.33
C GLU A 66 -18.63 -14.71 6.15
N ASN A 67 -18.15 -13.69 5.41
CA ASN A 67 -18.97 -13.04 4.37
C ASN A 67 -18.30 -12.73 3.01
N TRP A 68 -17.22 -13.41 2.63
CA TRP A 68 -16.47 -13.09 1.39
C TRP A 68 -16.87 -13.87 0.12
N THR A 69 -17.93 -14.69 0.13
CA THR A 69 -18.15 -15.68 -0.95
C THR A 69 -18.81 -15.18 -2.24
N LEU A 70 -19.16 -13.91 -2.44
CA LEU A 70 -19.86 -13.50 -3.69
C LEU A 70 -19.58 -12.05 -4.14
N TRP A 71 -18.44 -11.79 -4.80
CA TRP A 71 -18.34 -10.63 -5.73
C TRP A 71 -17.49 -10.85 -6.98
N PHE A 72 -16.63 -11.86 -7.07
CA PHE A 72 -15.86 -12.15 -8.29
C PHE A 72 -15.69 -13.65 -8.53
N ALA A 73 -16.78 -14.33 -8.85
CA ALA A 73 -16.71 -15.52 -9.69
C ALA A 73 -16.75 -15.05 -11.15
N ILE A 74 -15.74 -15.45 -11.91
CA ILE A 74 -15.64 -15.37 -13.37
C ILE A 74 -16.69 -16.31 -13.99
#